data_AF-A0A162J8D5-F1
#
_entry.id   AF-A0A162J8D5-F1
#
_cell.length_a   1.000
_cell.length_b   1.000
_cell.length_c   1.000
_cell.angle_alpha   90.00
_cell.angle_beta   90.00
_cell.angle_gamma   90.00
#
_symmetry.space_group_name_H-M   'P 1'
#
loop_
_entity.id
_entity.type
_entity.pdbx_description
1 polymer ?
#
loop_
_entity_poly.entity_id
_entity_poly.type
_entity_poly.pdbx_seq_one_letter_code
_entity_poly.pdbx_strand_id
1 'polypeptide(L)' 'INTRANLALDAGHAWRVPRKLDAEAMHAAAQRLLGKHDFTTFRDTECQAKSPEKTLDQLDVMR' A
#
# COMPACT_ATOMS: atom_id res chain seq x y z
N ILE A 1 11.68 1.08 2.89
CA ILE A 1 12.63 2.05 3.48
C ILE A 1 12.85 3.22 2.54
N ASN A 2 12.49 4.43 2.98
CA ASN A 2 12.64 5.65 2.21
C ASN A 2 14.04 6.26 2.38
N THR A 3 15.02 5.72 1.66
CA THR A 3 16.42 6.16 1.71
C THR A 3 17.07 6.10 0.34
N ARG A 4 18.04 6.98 0.11
CA ARG A 4 18.83 7.02 -1.13
C ARG A 4 19.82 5.86 -1.22
N ALA A 5 20.42 5.48 -0.11
CA ALA A 5 21.43 4.41 -0.08
C ALA A 5 20.78 3.04 -0.34
N ASN A 6 21.55 2.12 -0.91
CA ASN A 6 21.09 0.73 -1.02
C ASN A 6 20.92 0.11 0.36
N LEU A 7 19.98 -0.85 0.47
CA LEU A 7 19.76 -1.58 1.70
C LEU A 7 20.82 -2.68 1.80
N ALA A 8 21.61 -2.64 2.87
CA ALA A 8 22.61 -3.68 3.15
C ALA A 8 22.01 -4.80 4.01
N LEU A 9 21.22 -4.43 5.03
CA LEU A 9 20.63 -5.38 5.98
C LEU A 9 19.29 -5.93 5.49
N ASP A 10 18.40 -5.06 5.02
CA ASP A 10 17.02 -5.44 4.63
C ASP A 10 16.86 -5.78 3.14
N ALA A 11 17.96 -6.10 2.46
CA ALA A 11 17.92 -6.46 1.04
C ALA A 11 17.03 -7.69 0.83
N GLY A 12 16.02 -7.57 -0.04
CA GLY A 12 15.02 -8.62 -0.29
C GLY A 12 13.87 -8.67 0.71
N HIS A 13 13.92 -7.93 1.83
CA HIS A 13 12.86 -7.90 2.84
C HIS A 13 12.11 -6.56 2.88
N ALA A 14 12.73 -5.48 2.43
CA ALA A 14 12.09 -4.17 2.36
C ALA A 14 12.28 -3.51 0.99
N TRP A 15 11.26 -2.77 0.56
CA TRP A 15 11.36 -2.00 -0.67
C TRP A 15 12.16 -0.71 -0.43
N ARG A 16 13.28 -0.55 -1.13
CA ARG A 16 14.01 0.73 -1.20
C ARG A 16 13.26 1.72 -2.10
N VAL A 17 12.85 2.85 -1.52
CA VAL A 17 12.30 3.98 -2.28
C VAL A 17 13.25 5.18 -2.13
N PRO A 18 14.01 5.57 -3.17
CA PRO A 18 15.01 6.63 -3.06
C PRO A 18 14.45 8.05 -3.10
N ARG A 19 13.21 8.22 -3.58
CA ARG A 19 12.50 9.52 -3.63
C ARG A 19 11.78 9.76 -2.33
N LYS A 20 11.86 10.97 -1.77
CA LYS A 20 11.11 11.32 -0.56
C LYS A 20 9.63 11.03 -0.75
N LEU A 21 9.06 10.31 0.21
CA LEU A 21 7.63 10.07 0.31
C LEU A 21 7.01 11.05 1.30
N ASP A 22 5.78 11.44 1.01
CA ASP A 22 4.96 12.24 1.90
C ASP A 22 3.96 11.30 2.59
N ALA A 23 4.28 10.91 3.83
CA ALA A 23 3.49 9.94 4.57
C ALA A 23 2.10 10.50 4.93
N GLU A 24 1.98 11.81 5.17
CA GLU A 24 0.71 12.45 5.49
C GLU A 24 -0.21 12.49 4.27
N ALA A 25 0.32 12.89 3.11
CA ALA A 25 -0.45 12.87 1.86
C ALA A 25 -0.87 11.43 1.49
N MET A 26 0.01 10.45 1.68
CA MET A 26 -0.30 9.04 1.47
C MET A 26 -1.40 8.56 2.42
N HIS A 27 -1.30 8.90 3.72
CA HIS A 27 -2.33 8.54 4.70
C HIS A 27 -3.68 9.15 4.35
N ALA A 28 -3.71 10.45 4.01
CA ALA A 28 -4.92 11.16 3.60
C ALA A 28 -5.55 10.58 2.32
N ALA A 29 -4.74 10.16 1.35
CA ALA A 29 -5.23 9.43 0.18
C ALA A 29 -5.85 8.08 0.57
N ALA A 30 -5.16 7.33 1.44
CA ALA A 30 -5.55 5.99 1.84
C ALA A 30 -6.86 5.95 2.65
N GLN A 31 -7.18 7.00 3.41
CA GLN A 31 -8.46 7.08 4.15
C GLN A 31 -9.69 6.99 3.23
N ARG A 32 -9.55 7.33 1.95
CA ARG A 32 -10.64 7.20 0.96
C ARG A 32 -10.99 5.75 0.63
N LEU A 33 -10.11 4.81 0.98
CA LEU A 33 -10.28 3.38 0.70
C LEU A 33 -11.00 2.63 1.84
N LEU A 34 -11.25 3.29 2.97
CA LEU A 34 -11.96 2.66 4.09
C LEU A 34 -13.44 2.47 3.78
N GLY A 35 -14.03 1.42 4.35
CA GLY A 35 -15.42 1.02 4.12
C GLY A 35 -15.56 0.03 2.97
N LYS A 36 -16.78 -0.09 2.44
CA LYS A 36 -17.14 -1.08 1.42
C LYS A 36 -16.92 -0.52 0.01
N HIS A 37 -16.05 -1.14 -0.76
CA HIS A 37 -15.71 -0.74 -2.13
C HIS A 37 -15.55 -1.95 -3.06
N ASP A 38 -15.64 -1.69 -4.36
CA ASP A 38 -15.15 -2.60 -5.40
C ASP A 38 -13.65 -2.36 -5.60
N PHE A 39 -12.83 -3.37 -5.27
CA PHE A 39 -11.37 -3.30 -5.38
C PHE A 39 -10.82 -3.91 -6.67
N THR A 40 -11.62 -4.00 -7.74
CA THR A 40 -11.20 -4.56 -9.04
C THR A 40 -9.90 -3.93 -9.58
N THR A 41 -9.69 -2.62 -9.40
CA THR A 41 -8.45 -1.95 -9.83
C THR A 41 -7.19 -2.47 -9.15
N PHE A 42 -7.31 -3.01 -7.93
CA PHE A 42 -6.18 -3.55 -7.15
C PHE A 42 -6.06 -5.07 -7.23
N ARG A 43 -6.98 -5.72 -7.94
CA ARG A 43 -7.08 -7.18 -8.01
C ARG A 43 -6.14 -7.73 -9.06
N ASP A 44 -5.42 -8.79 -8.70
CA ASP A 44 -4.64 -9.59 -9.64
C ASP A 44 -5.55 -10.31 -10.65
N THR A 45 -5.10 -10.44 -11.90
CA THR A 45 -5.84 -11.08 -12.99
C THR A 45 -6.18 -12.55 -12.72
N GLU A 46 -5.36 -13.27 -11.95
CA GLU A 46 -5.53 -14.69 -11.63
C GLU A 46 -6.25 -14.92 -10.29
N CYS A 47 -6.67 -13.85 -9.62
CA CYS A 47 -7.32 -13.95 -8.31
C CYS A 47 -8.63 -14.74 -8.40
N GLN A 48 -8.77 -15.79 -7.58
CA GLN A 48 -9.93 -16.70 -7.58
C GLN A 48 -11.05 -16.31 -6.60
N ALA A 49 -10.96 -15.14 -5.97
CA ALA A 49 -12.01 -14.67 -5.05
C ALA A 49 -13.34 -14.45 -5.81
N LYS A 50 -14.45 -14.86 -5.18
CA LYS A 50 -15.78 -14.80 -5.80
C LYS A 50 -16.28 -13.38 -6.10
N SER A 51 -15.84 -12.37 -5.35
CA SER A 51 -16.22 -10.97 -5.56
C SER A 51 -15.05 -10.05 -5.19
N PRO A 52 -14.82 -8.98 -6.00
CA PRO A 52 -13.88 -7.91 -5.68
C PRO A 52 -14.44 -6.91 -4.66
N GLU A 53 -15.73 -6.98 -4.31
CA GLU A 53 -16.30 -6.19 -3.23
C GLU A 53 -15.74 -6.65 -1.88
N LYS A 54 -15.11 -5.73 -1.17
CA LYS A 54 -14.57 -5.93 0.18
C LYS A 54 -14.86 -4.72 1.07
N THR A 55 -14.82 -4.96 2.36
CA THR A 55 -14.82 -3.89 3.37
C THR A 55 -13.41 -3.79 3.94
N LEU A 56 -12.86 -2.58 3.96
CA LEU A 56 -11.58 -2.29 4.60
C LEU A 56 -11.83 -1.48 5.87
N ASP A 57 -11.54 -2.08 7.02
CA ASP A 57 -11.85 -1.48 8.32
C ASP A 57 -10.75 -0.54 8.83
N GLN A 58 -9.49 -0.76 8.42
CA GLN A 58 -8.35 0.03 8.88
C GLN A 58 -7.27 0.14 7.80
N LEU A 59 -6.68 1.33 7.68
CA LEU A 59 -5.53 1.60 6.83
C LEU A 59 -4.76 2.80 7.38
N ASP A 60 -3.60 2.53 7.96
CA ASP A 60 -2.70 3.54 8.49
C ASP A 60 -1.40 3.61 7.69
N VAL A 61 -0.88 4.83 7.50
CA VAL A 61 0.42 5.07 6.88
C VAL A 61 1.24 5.86 7.87
N MET A 62 2.38 5.30 8.25
CA MET A 62 3.27 5.85 9.27
C MET A 62 4.70 5.92 8.74
N ARG A 63 5.53 6.74 9.38
CA ARG A 63 6.94 6.92 9.03
C ARG A 63 7.86 6.07 9.88
#